data_AF-A0A4Z1JKX4-F1
#
_entry.id   AF-A0A4Z1JKX4-F1
#
_cell.length_a   1.000
_cell.length_b   1.000
_cell.length_c   1.000
_cell.angle_alpha   90.00
_cell.angle_beta   90.00
_cell.angle_gamma   90.00
#
_symmetry.space_group_name_H-M   'P 1'
#
loop_
_entity.id
_entity.type
_entity.pdbx_description
1 polymer ?
#
loop_
_entity_poly.entity_id
_entity_poly.type
_entity_poly.pdbx_seq_one_letter_code
_entity_poly.pdbx_strand_id
1 'polypeptide(L)'
;MSLNTLDKESDISLHHQITLGGHTDIGTIMMLFNIAGGLQILPSSAENCNENWQYIRPVPGCALINTGNMMVEWTGGMLRSSLHRVVTAPGKGAGVTRLSLAYLLRSGKCFNEQVGRRRIGGENSG
;
A
#
# COMPACT_ATOMS: atom_id res chain seq x y z
N MET A 1 -7.98 -1.62 51.38
CA MET A 1 -8.14 -0.81 50.16
C MET A 1 -7.92 -1.74 48.98
N SER A 2 -8.94 -1.91 48.15
CA SER A 2 -9.11 -3.06 47.24
C SER A 2 -8.06 -3.14 46.13
N LEU A 3 -7.71 -4.38 45.77
CA LEU A 3 -6.90 -4.76 44.62
C LEU A 3 -7.43 -4.16 43.31
N ASN A 4 -6.51 -3.71 42.46
CA ASN A 4 -6.64 -3.83 41.01
C ASN A 4 -5.53 -4.78 40.53
N THR A 5 -5.77 -6.08 40.73
CA THR A 5 -5.26 -7.12 39.83
C THR A 5 -5.69 -6.70 38.43
N LEU A 6 -4.73 -6.37 37.56
CA LEU A 6 -4.99 -6.28 36.13
C LEU A 6 -5.20 -7.72 35.64
N ASP A 7 -6.41 -8.20 35.87
CA ASP A 7 -6.98 -9.36 35.21
C ASP A 7 -6.92 -9.10 33.71
N LYS A 8 -5.97 -9.75 33.02
CA LYS A 8 -6.25 -10.76 32.00
C LYS A 8 -5.05 -10.95 31.07
N GLU A 9 -4.26 -11.95 31.44
CA GLU A 9 -3.61 -12.91 30.56
C GLU A 9 -4.62 -13.67 29.65
N SER A 10 -5.61 -12.98 29.05
CA SER A 10 -6.68 -13.66 28.29
C SER A 10 -7.27 -12.85 27.12
N ASP A 11 -6.44 -12.12 26.36
CA ASP A 11 -6.89 -11.61 25.04
C ASP A 11 -5.78 -11.50 23.98
N ILE A 12 -4.65 -12.22 24.15
CA ILE A 12 -3.64 -12.41 23.10
C ILE A 12 -4.10 -13.54 22.16
N SER A 13 -5.29 -13.36 21.59
CA SER A 13 -5.83 -14.16 20.49
C SER A 13 -6.98 -13.42 19.76
N LEU A 14 -7.03 -12.09 19.81
CA LEU A 14 -7.76 -11.31 18.79
C LEU A 14 -6.87 -11.22 17.53
N HIS A 15 -6.76 -12.40 16.93
CA HIS A 15 -6.11 -12.78 15.68
C HIS A 15 -5.61 -11.61 14.81
N HIS A 16 -4.28 -11.46 14.73
CA HIS A 16 -3.63 -10.76 13.62
C HIS A 16 -3.92 -11.54 12.34
N GLN A 17 -5.04 -11.24 11.69
CA GLN A 17 -5.44 -11.87 10.44
C GLN A 17 -5.00 -10.99 9.30
N ILE A 18 -4.19 -11.56 8.42
CA ILE A 18 -3.87 -10.94 7.15
C ILE A 18 -5.09 -11.11 6.26
N THR A 19 -5.79 -10.01 6.01
CA THR A 19 -6.96 -9.97 5.11
C THR A 19 -6.54 -9.77 3.66
N LEU A 20 -5.35 -9.18 3.44
CA LEU A 20 -4.69 -9.09 2.14
C LEU A 20 -3.18 -9.11 2.34
N GLY A 21 -2.49 -10.05 1.68
CA GLY A 21 -1.04 -10.22 1.77
C GLY A 21 -0.24 -9.01 1.27
N GLY A 22 1.05 -8.98 1.62
CA GLY A 22 1.98 -7.96 1.14
C GLY A 22 2.10 -7.99 -0.39
N HIS A 23 1.79 -6.88 -1.05
CA HIS A 23 1.88 -6.74 -2.49
C HIS A 23 2.14 -5.28 -2.91
N THR A 24 2.44 -5.12 -4.19
CA THR A 24 2.54 -3.83 -4.88
C THR A 24 1.42 -3.72 -5.91
N ASP A 25 0.93 -2.51 -6.15
CA ASP A 25 -0.15 -2.29 -7.10
C ASP A 25 0.30 -2.49 -8.55
N ILE A 26 -0.52 -3.20 -9.32
CA ILE A 26 -0.43 -3.21 -10.78
C ILE A 26 -1.07 -1.90 -11.29
N GLY A 27 -0.50 -1.31 -12.33
CA GLY A 27 -1.02 -0.07 -12.90
C GLY A 27 -0.14 1.13 -12.57
N THR A 28 -0.70 2.32 -12.77
CA THR A 28 -0.01 3.58 -12.58
C THR A 28 -0.30 4.18 -11.21
N ILE A 29 -1.58 4.33 -10.85
CA ILE A 29 -2.02 4.96 -9.61
C ILE A 29 -3.15 4.12 -9.00
N MET A 30 -3.08 3.87 -7.69
CA MET A 30 -4.19 3.35 -6.89
C MET A 30 -4.79 4.50 -6.08
N MET A 31 -6.11 4.64 -6.12
CA MET A 31 -6.87 5.45 -5.17
C MET A 31 -7.66 4.53 -4.23
N LEU A 32 -7.38 4.62 -2.93
CA LEU A 32 -8.04 3.83 -1.91
C LEU A 32 -8.94 4.71 -1.05
N PHE A 33 -10.20 4.33 -0.97
CA PHE A 33 -11.20 4.94 -0.08
C PHE A 33 -11.54 3.93 1.01
N ASN A 34 -11.13 4.22 2.25
CA ASN A 34 -11.42 3.39 3.41
C ASN A 34 -11.67 4.24 4.66
N ILE A 35 -12.58 3.79 5.51
CA ILE A 35 -12.91 4.44 6.79
C ILE A 35 -12.29 3.74 7.99
N ALA A 36 -12.10 2.41 7.90
CA ALA A 36 -11.48 1.60 8.93
C ALA A 36 -9.98 1.40 8.65
N GLY A 37 -9.21 1.19 9.72
CA GLY A 37 -7.76 1.00 9.66
C GLY A 37 -7.34 -0.35 9.07
N GLY A 38 -6.15 -0.81 9.44
CA GLY A 38 -5.63 -2.13 9.04
C GLY A 38 -4.71 -2.12 7.81
N LEU A 39 -4.67 -1.03 7.05
CA LEU A 39 -3.66 -0.86 6.00
C LEU A 39 -2.28 -0.68 6.65
N GLN A 40 -1.31 -1.45 6.16
CA GLN A 40 0.10 -1.29 6.51
C GLN A 40 0.96 -1.10 5.27
N ILE A 41 2.03 -0.32 5.41
CA ILE A 41 3.07 -0.16 4.39
C ILE A 41 4.41 -0.66 4.94
N LEU A 42 5.25 -1.19 4.06
CA LEU A 42 6.64 -1.50 4.37
C LEU A 42 7.53 -0.39 3.76
N PRO A 43 8.26 0.39 4.58
CA PRO A 43 9.25 1.35 4.07
C PRO A 43 10.30 0.65 3.21
N SER A 44 10.77 1.29 2.12
CA SER A 44 11.72 0.64 1.19
C SER A 44 13.09 0.33 1.77
N SER A 45 13.48 1.02 2.84
CA SER A 45 14.74 0.78 3.53
C SER A 45 14.66 -0.36 4.55
N ALA A 46 13.47 -0.91 4.79
CA ALA A 46 13.23 -1.89 5.83
C ALA A 46 13.16 -3.31 5.25
N GLU A 47 13.69 -4.27 6.01
CA GLU A 47 13.53 -5.69 5.70
C GLU A 47 12.06 -6.10 5.83
N ASN A 48 11.63 -7.07 5.02
CA ASN A 48 10.27 -7.58 5.05
C ASN A 48 10.07 -8.57 6.21
N CYS A 49 10.15 -8.07 7.44
CA CYS A 49 9.76 -8.74 8.67
C CYS A 49 8.54 -8.03 9.29
N ASN A 50 7.79 -8.74 10.14
CA ASN A 50 6.50 -8.28 10.64
C ASN A 50 6.58 -6.96 11.43
N GLU A 51 7.70 -6.73 12.10
CA GLU A 51 7.94 -5.60 13.00
C GLU A 51 8.14 -4.29 12.23
N ASN A 52 8.56 -4.38 10.96
CA ASN A 52 8.87 -3.22 10.12
C ASN A 52 7.64 -2.63 9.41
N TRP A 53 6.49 -3.31 9.47
CA TRP A 53 5.25 -2.84 8.84
C TRP A 53 4.61 -1.73 9.65
N GLN A 54 4.28 -0.62 8.99
CA GLN A 54 3.73 0.57 9.63
C GLN A 54 2.27 0.77 9.26
N TYR A 55 1.42 1.00 10.26
CA TYR A 55 0.00 1.29 10.03
C TYR A 55 -0.22 2.68 9.45
N ILE A 56 -1.12 2.77 8.47
CA ILE A 56 -1.61 4.04 7.96
C ILE A 56 -2.99 4.33 8.56
N ARG A 57 -3.09 5.49 9.22
CA ARG A 57 -4.36 5.99 9.75
C ARG A 57 -5.20 6.55 8.59
N PRO A 58 -6.43 6.07 8.37
CA PRO A 58 -7.35 6.71 7.44
C PRO A 58 -7.64 8.14 7.88
N VAL A 59 -7.59 9.08 6.94
CA VAL A 59 -7.96 10.48 7.19
C VAL A 59 -9.38 10.70 6.65
N PRO A 60 -10.36 11.10 7.49
CA PRO A 60 -11.72 11.33 7.03
C PRO A 60 -11.80 12.32 5.87
N GLY A 61 -12.58 11.98 4.84
CA GLY A 61 -12.75 12.82 3.64
C GLY A 61 -11.58 12.76 2.64
N CYS A 62 -10.55 11.95 2.90
CA CYS A 62 -9.41 11.81 1.99
C CYS A 62 -9.36 10.43 1.34
N ALA A 63 -8.87 10.40 0.10
CA ALA A 63 -8.41 9.18 -0.54
C ALA A 63 -6.92 8.98 -0.25
N LEU A 64 -6.51 7.74 -0.02
CA LEU A 64 -5.10 7.37 -0.02
C LEU A 64 -4.65 7.10 -1.45
N ILE A 65 -3.54 7.72 -1.85
CA ILE A 65 -2.98 7.58 -3.20
C ILE A 65 -1.68 6.80 -3.12
N ASN A 66 -1.54 5.76 -3.94
CA ASN A 66 -0.28 5.04 -4.13
C ASN A 66 0.09 5.00 -5.61
N THR A 67 1.39 4.91 -5.89
CA THR A 67 1.90 4.64 -7.23
C THR A 67 2.09 3.14 -7.42
N GLY A 68 1.68 2.65 -8.60
CA GLY A 68 1.85 1.25 -9.00
C GLY A 68 3.11 1.01 -9.81
N ASN A 69 3.34 -0.26 -10.15
CA ASN A 69 4.56 -0.72 -10.81
C ASN A 69 4.81 -0.06 -12.17
N MET A 70 3.75 0.30 -12.92
CA MET A 70 3.92 0.97 -14.22
C MET A 70 4.49 2.38 -14.06
N MET A 71 4.18 3.09 -12.96
CA MET A 71 4.80 4.40 -12.71
C MET A 71 6.29 4.29 -12.40
N VAL A 72 6.74 3.18 -11.80
CA VAL A 72 8.17 2.91 -11.60
C VAL A 72 8.87 2.83 -12.95
N GLU A 73 8.32 2.04 -13.87
CA GLU A 73 8.86 1.90 -15.24
C GLU A 73 8.82 3.23 -16.01
N TRP A 74 7.70 3.95 -15.96
CA TRP A 74 7.51 5.21 -16.69
C TRP A 74 8.44 6.32 -16.25
N THR A 75 8.79 6.33 -14.98
CA THR A 75 9.66 7.35 -14.39
C THR A 75 11.11 6.93 -14.33
N GLY A 76 11.48 5.78 -14.93
CA GLY A 76 12.84 5.26 -14.87
C GLY A 76 13.32 5.00 -13.44
N GLY A 77 12.40 4.62 -12.54
CA GLY A 77 12.70 4.34 -11.13
C GLY A 77 12.69 5.55 -10.20
N MET A 78 12.36 6.76 -10.67
CA MET A 78 12.26 7.94 -9.79
C MET A 78 11.12 7.81 -8.76
N LEU A 79 9.98 7.23 -9.18
CA LEU A 79 8.89 6.88 -8.26
C LEU A 79 8.97 5.42 -7.87
N ARG A 80 8.45 5.10 -6.68
CA ARG A 80 8.47 3.76 -6.11
C ARG A 80 7.05 3.24 -5.93
N SER A 81 6.85 1.96 -6.20
CA SER A 81 5.63 1.25 -5.82
C SER A 81 5.81 0.69 -4.42
N SER A 82 5.00 1.15 -3.46
CA SER A 82 5.16 0.79 -2.05
C SER A 82 4.54 -0.57 -1.77
N LEU A 83 5.30 -1.45 -1.10
CA LEU A 83 4.78 -2.72 -0.62
C LEU A 83 3.79 -2.43 0.52
N HIS A 84 2.57 -2.96 0.40
CA HIS A 84 1.50 -2.72 1.35
C HIS A 84 0.68 -4.00 1.58
N ARG A 85 0.04 -4.09 2.75
CA ARG A 85 -0.81 -5.23 3.15
C ARG A 85 -2.01 -4.75 3.95
N VAL A 86 -3.01 -5.60 4.12
CA VAL A 86 -4.14 -5.34 5.02
C VAL A 86 -4.19 -6.41 6.09
N VAL A 87 -4.20 -5.98 7.34
CA VAL A 87 -4.32 -6.81 8.53
C VAL A 87 -5.44 -6.28 9.43
N THR A 88 -5.83 -7.06 10.45
CA THR A 88 -6.75 -6.59 11.50
C THR A 88 -6.30 -5.24 12.07
N ALA A 89 -7.20 -4.26 12.15
CA ALA A 89 -6.89 -2.94 12.67
C ALA A 89 -6.56 -3.01 14.18
N PRO A 90 -5.65 -2.17 14.71
CA PRO A 90 -5.31 -2.17 16.12
C PRO A 90 -6.44 -1.59 16.99
N GLY A 91 -6.50 -2.04 18.25
CA GLY A 91 -7.40 -1.51 19.28
C GLY A 91 -8.88 -1.75 18.97
N LYS A 92 -9.73 -0.76 19.30
CA LYS A 92 -11.20 -0.85 19.13
C LYS A 92 -11.64 -1.09 17.68
N GLY A 93 -10.77 -0.84 16.70
CA GLY A 93 -11.04 -1.09 15.29
C GLY A 93 -11.00 -2.57 14.89
N ALA A 94 -10.45 -3.46 15.73
CA ALA A 94 -10.31 -4.89 15.41
C ALA A 94 -11.65 -5.60 15.19
N GLY A 95 -12.70 -5.18 15.90
CA GLY A 95 -14.05 -5.75 15.80
C GLY A 95 -14.94 -5.10 14.74
N VAL A 96 -14.43 -4.13 13.97
CA VAL A 96 -15.23 -3.39 12.99
C VAL A 96 -15.03 -3.97 11.59
N THR A 97 -16.12 -4.25 10.90
CA THR A 97 -16.07 -4.68 9.49
C THR A 97 -15.42 -3.60 8.62
N ARG A 98 -14.33 -3.96 7.94
CA ARG A 98 -13.61 -3.07 7.04
C ARG A 98 -14.20 -3.17 5.62
N LEU A 99 -14.80 -2.09 5.14
CA LEU A 99 -15.14 -1.89 3.73
C LEU A 99 -14.18 -0.87 3.10
N SER A 100 -13.70 -1.16 1.89
CA SER A 100 -12.86 -0.23 1.13
C SER A 100 -13.12 -0.35 -0.37
N LEU A 101 -12.99 0.76 -1.07
CA LEU A 101 -12.99 0.82 -2.53
C LEU A 101 -11.58 1.15 -3.02
N ALA A 102 -10.97 0.23 -3.77
CA ALA A 102 -9.70 0.48 -4.46
C ALA A 102 -9.98 0.71 -5.95
N TYR A 103 -9.57 1.85 -6.48
CA TYR A 103 -9.67 2.19 -7.90
C TYR A 103 -8.27 2.20 -8.53
N LEU A 104 -7.99 1.22 -9.38
CA LEU A 104 -6.68 1.02 -10.01
C LEU A 104 -6.69 1.61 -11.43
N LEU A 105 -5.91 2.67 -11.62
CA LEU A 105 -5.66 3.28 -12.92
C LEU A 105 -4.58 2.47 -13.67
N ARG A 106 -4.86 2.12 -14.92
CA ARG A 106 -3.94 1.39 -15.81
C ARG A 106 -3.79 2.14 -17.12
N SER A 107 -2.61 2.08 -17.73
CA SER A 107 -2.42 2.73 -19.03
C SER A 107 -3.19 1.99 -20.12
N GLY A 108 -3.76 2.76 -21.06
CA GLY A 108 -4.27 2.23 -22.31
C GLY A 108 -3.13 1.81 -23.26
N LYS A 109 -3.51 1.22 -24.40
CA LYS A 109 -2.60 0.64 -25.40
C LYS A 109 -1.56 1.59 -26.01
N CYS A 110 -1.62 2.90 -25.77
CA CYS A 110 -0.84 3.92 -26.49
C CYS A 110 0.62 4.09 -26.00
N PHE A 111 1.05 3.36 -24.95
CA PHE A 111 2.39 3.55 -24.37
C PHE A 111 3.54 2.93 -25.20
N ASN A 112 3.33 1.78 -25.84
CA ASN A 112 4.41 1.07 -26.54
C ASN A 112 4.92 1.80 -27.79
N GLU A 113 4.19 2.77 -28.32
CA GLU A 113 4.51 3.41 -29.61
C GLU A 113 5.40 4.65 -29.46
N GLN A 114 5.39 5.32 -28.29
CA GLN A 114 6.08 6.61 -28.10
C GLN A 114 7.46 6.48 -27.45
N VAL A 115 7.71 5.43 -26.66
CA VAL A 115 9.05 5.18 -26.09
C VAL A 115 10.01 4.60 -27.12
N GLY A 116 9.51 3.82 -28.09
CA GLY A 116 10.31 3.30 -29.21
C GLY A 116 10.81 4.36 -30.20
N ARG A 117 10.10 5.49 -30.32
CA ARG A 117 10.45 6.55 -31.30
C ARG A 117 11.53 7.53 -30.83
N ARG A 118 11.88 7.57 -29.54
CA ARG A 118 12.89 8.53 -29.02
C ARG A 118 14.32 8.00 -28.97
N ARG A 119 14.60 6.76 -29.39
CA ARG A 119 15.96 6.17 -29.38
C ARG A 119 16.67 6.13 -30.73
N ILE A 120 16.02 6.50 -31.84
CA ILE A 120 16.63 6.50 -33.18
C ILE A 120 16.55 7.94 -33.74
N GLY A 121 17.52 8.79 -33.42
CA GLY A 121 17.48 10.18 -33.89
C GLY A 121 18.71 11.02 -33.58
N GLY A 122 19.87 10.39 -33.36
CA GLY A 122 21.11 11.11 -33.15
C GLY A 122 22.29 10.29 -33.63
N GLU A 123 22.64 10.44 -34.90
CA GLU A 123 24.00 10.33 -35.46
C GLU A 123 23.91 10.53 -36.98
N ASN A 124 24.46 11.64 -37.48
CA ASN A 124 25.30 11.74 -38.69
C ASN A 124 25.46 13.20 -39.15
N SER A 125 26.56 13.81 -38.76
CA SER A 125 27.22 14.90 -39.51
C SER A 125 28.72 14.79 -39.30
N GLY A 126 29.38 14.13 -40.23
CA GLY A 126 30.82 13.93 -40.38
C GLY A 126 31.08 13.38 -41.77
#